data_AF-A0AAJ6QNJ2-F1
#
_entry.id   AF-A0AAJ6QNJ2-F1
#
_cell.length_a   1.000
_cell.length_b   1.000
_cell.length_c   1.000
_cell.angle_alpha   90.00
_cell.angle_beta   90.00
_cell.angle_gamma   90.00
#
_symmetry.space_group_name_H-M   'P 1'
#
loop_
_entity.id
_entity.type
_entity.pdbx_description
1 polymer ?
#
loop_
_entity_poly.entity_id
_entity_poly.type
_entity_poly.pdbx_seq_one_letter_code
_entity_poly.pdbx_strand_id
1 'polypeptide(L)'
;MSSSVQEEQSFQKAVGFLKVGWKHLLLQDEVQRTYEMTVLCALDFYVQQKHRRLGYGKKLFDCMLLHEGRRPWDVPVDNPSLSCRRFLRKHFNLSTQIPQMNKFAIFFGFPFPPDKRRRERSGNASAEDFYASKSCTLKFFQDIDDRDDFISKSSSWRVLGLEAPLHDMDELSQ
;
A
#
# COMPACT_ATOMS: atom_id res chain seq x y z
N MET A 1 -5.19 48.11 28.52
CA MET A 1 -4.76 47.60 27.21
C MET A 1 -4.35 46.16 27.41
N SER A 2 -5.26 45.22 27.19
CA SER A 2 -5.02 43.79 27.39
C SER A 2 -4.86 43.16 26.01
N SER A 3 -3.63 42.82 25.64
CA SER A 3 -3.31 42.09 24.41
C SER A 3 -3.55 40.60 24.65
N SER A 4 -4.65 40.10 24.09
CA SER A 4 -4.95 38.66 24.04
C SER A 4 -3.98 38.00 23.07
N VAL A 5 -3.04 37.22 23.61
CA VAL A 5 -2.22 36.28 22.84
C VAL A 5 -3.16 35.17 22.38
N GLN A 6 -3.46 35.11 21.09
CA GLN A 6 -4.14 33.97 20.50
C GLN A 6 -3.12 32.84 20.40
N GLU A 7 -3.29 31.82 21.24
CA GLU A 7 -2.57 30.56 21.15
C GLU A 7 -2.98 29.86 19.85
N GLU A 8 -2.16 29.95 18.80
CA GLU A 8 -2.34 29.17 17.59
C GLU A 8 -2.05 27.71 17.91
N GLN A 9 -3.11 26.92 18.09
CA GLN A 9 -3.00 25.47 18.08
C GLN A 9 -2.52 25.04 16.68
N SER A 10 -1.24 24.69 16.59
CA SER A 10 -0.66 24.02 15.43
C SER A 10 -1.34 22.66 15.25
N PHE A 11 -2.40 22.62 14.43
CA PHE A 11 -3.01 21.36 14.02
C PHE A 11 -2.05 20.67 13.05
N GLN A 12 -1.52 19.53 13.47
CA GLN A 12 -0.64 18.71 12.65
C GLN A 12 -1.39 18.30 11.37
N LYS A 13 -0.94 18.83 10.23
CA LYS A 13 -1.67 18.70 8.97
C LYS A 13 -1.17 17.47 8.22
N ALA A 14 -2.01 16.46 8.09
CA ALA A 14 -1.72 15.28 7.28
C ALA A 14 -1.31 15.68 5.84
N VAL A 15 -0.17 15.19 5.37
CA VAL A 15 0.41 15.53 4.05
C VAL A 15 0.00 14.54 2.95
N GLY A 16 -0.48 13.36 3.33
CA GLY A 16 -0.92 12.33 2.41
C GLY A 16 -1.44 11.11 3.15
N PHE A 17 -1.96 10.16 2.37
CA PHE A 17 -2.42 8.88 2.87
C PHE A 17 -2.27 7.77 1.84
N LEU A 18 -2.20 6.53 2.35
CA LEU A 18 -2.29 5.30 1.58
C LEU A 18 -3.32 4.38 2.24
N LYS A 19 -4.37 4.04 1.50
CA LYS A 19 -5.39 3.09 1.92
C LYS A 19 -5.11 1.73 1.31
N VAL A 20 -5.05 0.71 2.16
CA VAL A 20 -4.91 -0.70 1.74
C VAL A 20 -6.06 -1.54 2.28
N GLY A 21 -6.37 -2.64 1.60
CA GLY A 21 -7.40 -3.57 2.06
C GLY A 21 -7.37 -4.88 1.30
N TRP A 22 -7.87 -5.93 1.96
CA TRP A 22 -7.99 -7.24 1.35
C TRP A 22 -9.19 -7.27 0.40
N LYS A 23 -8.98 -7.80 -0.80
CA LYS A 23 -10.00 -7.92 -1.84
C LYS A 23 -10.02 -9.34 -2.37
N HIS A 24 -11.22 -9.87 -2.56
CA HIS A 24 -11.45 -11.10 -3.28
C HIS A 24 -11.58 -10.79 -4.77
N LEU A 25 -10.63 -11.26 -5.58
CA LEU A 25 -10.46 -10.89 -6.98
C LEU A 25 -10.32 -12.12 -7.87
N LEU A 26 -10.82 -11.99 -9.10
CA LEU A 26 -10.46 -12.85 -10.23
C LEU A 26 -9.30 -12.21 -10.97
N LEU A 27 -8.13 -12.83 -10.90
CA LEU A 27 -6.87 -12.33 -11.46
C LEU A 27 -6.34 -13.27 -12.54
N GLN A 28 -5.75 -12.72 -13.59
CA GLN A 28 -5.17 -13.47 -14.70
C GLN A 28 -3.64 -13.46 -14.65
N ASP A 29 -3.02 -14.61 -14.89
CA ASP A 29 -1.57 -14.68 -15.11
C ASP A 29 -1.17 -14.28 -16.54
N GLU A 30 0.13 -14.33 -16.84
CA GLU A 30 0.70 -13.98 -18.14
C GLU A 30 0.19 -14.85 -19.30
N VAL A 31 -0.30 -16.06 -19.00
CA VAL A 31 -0.90 -16.98 -19.97
C VAL A 31 -2.42 -16.95 -19.93
N GLN A 32 -3.00 -15.90 -19.35
CA GLN A 32 -4.44 -15.63 -19.25
C GLN A 32 -5.24 -16.68 -18.46
N ARG A 33 -4.59 -17.48 -17.60
CA ARG A 33 -5.31 -18.36 -16.66
C ARG A 33 -5.88 -17.52 -15.53
N THR A 34 -7.14 -17.75 -15.21
CA THR A 34 -7.85 -17.04 -14.14
C THR A 34 -7.71 -17.76 -12.80
N TYR A 35 -7.46 -16.98 -11.76
CA TYR A 35 -7.34 -17.42 -10.37
C TYR A 35 -8.28 -16.57 -9.50
N GLU A 36 -9.04 -17.25 -8.67
CA GLU A 36 -9.85 -16.63 -7.63
C GLU A 36 -9.05 -16.59 -6.32
N MET A 37 -8.79 -15.39 -5.80
CA MET A 37 -7.94 -15.24 -4.62
C MET A 37 -8.27 -13.98 -3.80
N THR A 38 -7.99 -14.06 -2.51
CA THR A 38 -8.08 -12.93 -1.59
C THR A 38 -6.68 -12.35 -1.36
N VAL A 39 -6.48 -11.09 -1.74
CA VAL A 39 -5.16 -10.44 -1.78
C VAL A 39 -5.22 -9.03 -1.17
N LEU A 40 -4.12 -8.59 -0.56
CA LEU A 40 -3.98 -7.21 -0.08
C LEU A 40 -3.74 -6.27 -1.26
N CYS A 41 -4.56 -5.25 -1.41
CA CYS A 41 -4.46 -4.28 -2.49
C CYS A 41 -4.22 -2.87 -1.96
N ALA A 42 -3.52 -2.05 -2.76
CA ALA A 42 -3.52 -0.60 -2.61
C ALA A 42 -4.79 -0.04 -3.28
N LEU A 43 -5.63 0.63 -2.49
CA LEU A 43 -6.98 1.04 -2.89
C LEU A 43 -7.09 2.54 -3.17
N ASP A 44 -6.36 3.36 -2.42
CA ASP A 44 -6.34 4.80 -2.62
C ASP A 44 -4.99 5.35 -2.16
N PHE A 45 -4.45 6.29 -2.91
CA PHE A 45 -3.12 6.83 -2.68
C PHE A 45 -3.08 8.29 -3.07
N TYR A 46 -2.86 9.14 -2.07
CA TYR A 46 -2.85 10.57 -2.25
C TYR A 46 -1.73 11.23 -1.46
N VAL A 47 -1.09 12.21 -2.10
CA VAL A 47 -0.17 13.15 -1.45
C VAL A 47 -0.60 14.54 -1.89
N GLN A 48 -0.68 15.46 -0.93
CA GLN A 48 -0.97 16.87 -1.16
C GLN A 48 -0.04 17.44 -2.23
N GLN A 49 -0.58 18.27 -3.13
CA GLN A 49 0.14 18.72 -4.32
C GLN A 49 1.49 19.39 -3.98
N LYS A 50 1.52 20.27 -2.97
CA LYS A 50 2.74 20.95 -2.50
C LYS A 50 3.83 19.99 -2.00
N HIS A 51 3.45 18.80 -1.57
CA HIS A 51 4.34 17.78 -1.01
C HIS A 51 4.64 16.64 -2.00
N ARG A 52 4.12 16.70 -3.23
CA ARG A 52 4.43 15.71 -4.26
C ARG A 52 5.90 15.86 -4.67
N ARG A 53 6.52 14.75 -5.05
CA ARG A 53 7.94 14.67 -5.47
C ARG A 53 8.97 14.94 -4.37
N LEU A 54 8.55 15.24 -3.13
CA LEU A 54 9.42 15.34 -1.94
C LEU A 54 9.69 14.00 -1.24
N GLY A 55 9.30 12.87 -1.85
CA GLY A 55 9.55 11.53 -1.30
C GLY A 55 8.48 10.98 -0.36
N TYR A 56 7.52 11.79 0.09
CA TYR A 56 6.44 11.35 1.00
C TYR A 56 5.62 10.17 0.47
N GLY A 57 5.33 10.16 -0.83
CA GLY A 57 4.65 9.02 -1.45
C GLY A 57 5.45 7.71 -1.35
N LYS A 58 6.78 7.79 -1.46
CA LYS A 58 7.66 6.62 -1.32
C LYS A 58 7.65 6.14 0.14
N LYS A 59 7.78 7.07 1.10
CA LYS A 59 7.73 6.76 2.53
C LYS A 59 6.44 6.02 2.90
N LEU A 60 5.27 6.53 2.52
CA LEU A 60 3.98 5.88 2.76
C LEU A 60 3.93 4.44 2.22
N PHE A 61 4.41 4.24 1.00
CA PHE A 61 4.38 2.92 0.35
C PHE A 61 5.43 1.96 0.94
N ASP A 62 6.64 2.44 1.26
CA ASP A 62 7.67 1.64 1.93
C ASP A 62 7.20 1.18 3.32
N CYS A 63 6.62 2.08 4.12
CA CYS A 63 6.06 1.74 5.43
C CYS A 63 4.95 0.69 5.30
N MET A 64 4.07 0.83 4.31
CA MET A 64 3.02 -0.16 4.04
C MET A 64 3.60 -1.53 3.70
N LEU A 65 4.60 -1.59 2.81
CA LEU A 65 5.24 -2.84 2.40
C LEU A 65 5.95 -3.53 3.58
N LEU A 66 6.65 -2.75 4.41
CA LEU A 66 7.32 -3.25 5.60
C LEU A 66 6.32 -3.80 6.61
N HIS A 67 5.27 -3.03 6.94
CA HIS A 67 4.24 -3.40 7.91
C HIS A 67 3.48 -4.67 7.49
N GLU A 68 3.18 -4.82 6.20
CA GLU A 68 2.40 -5.95 5.68
C GLU A 68 3.29 -7.13 5.22
N GLY A 69 4.62 -7.00 5.33
CA GLY A 69 5.59 -8.02 4.92
C GLY A 69 5.50 -8.38 3.44
N ARG A 70 5.26 -7.38 2.57
CA ARG A 70 5.00 -7.57 1.13
C ARG A 70 6.11 -7.00 0.27
N ARG A 71 6.29 -7.61 -0.90
CA ARG A 71 7.09 -7.03 -1.99
C ARG A 71 6.19 -6.13 -2.84
N PRO A 72 6.74 -5.11 -3.53
CA PRO A 72 5.92 -4.19 -4.31
C PRO A 72 5.02 -4.86 -5.36
N TRP A 73 5.52 -5.91 -6.03
CA TRP A 73 4.75 -6.67 -7.04
C TRP A 73 3.75 -7.65 -6.43
N ASP A 74 3.74 -7.88 -5.12
CA ASP A 74 2.75 -8.72 -4.45
C ASP A 74 1.44 -7.95 -4.17
N VAL A 75 1.41 -6.63 -4.40
CA VAL A 75 0.30 -5.73 -4.04
C VAL A 75 -0.37 -5.18 -5.30
N PRO A 76 -1.55 -5.70 -5.70
CA PRO A 76 -2.32 -5.11 -6.78
C PRO A 76 -2.76 -3.68 -6.45
N VAL A 77 -2.81 -2.82 -7.46
CA VAL A 77 -3.21 -1.41 -7.28
C VAL A 77 -4.52 -1.16 -8.00
N ASP A 78 -5.53 -0.66 -7.28
CA ASP A 78 -6.86 -0.38 -7.84
C ASP A 78 -6.82 0.87 -8.72
N ASN A 79 -7.19 0.71 -9.99
CA ASN A 79 -7.37 1.77 -10.98
C ASN A 79 -6.29 2.89 -10.95
N PRO A 80 -4.98 2.54 -11.09
CA PRO A 80 -3.92 3.50 -10.86
C PRO A 80 -3.89 4.59 -11.94
N SER A 81 -3.92 5.85 -11.48
CA SER A 81 -3.70 7.01 -12.34
C SER A 81 -2.35 6.94 -13.05
N LEU A 82 -2.18 7.72 -14.14
CA LEU A 82 -0.90 7.79 -14.85
C LEU A 82 0.26 8.23 -13.94
N SER A 83 -0.02 9.14 -13.00
CA SER A 83 0.95 9.60 -12.00
C SER A 83 1.33 8.47 -11.03
N CYS A 84 0.36 7.66 -10.60
CA CYS A 84 0.61 6.49 -9.76
C CYS A 84 1.46 5.45 -10.51
N ARG A 85 1.12 5.10 -11.75
CA ARG A 85 1.92 4.18 -12.57
C ARG A 85 3.37 4.65 -12.76
N ARG A 86 3.58 5.95 -13.01
CA ARG A 86 4.94 6.55 -13.09
C ARG A 86 5.69 6.45 -11.75
N PHE A 87 4.99 6.65 -10.64
CA PHE A 87 5.56 6.49 -9.29
C PHE A 87 6.00 5.04 -9.03
N LEU A 88 5.13 4.06 -9.30
CA LEU A 88 5.43 2.63 -9.12
C LEU A 88 6.63 2.19 -9.96
N ARG A 89 6.69 2.63 -11.22
CA ARG A 89 7.84 2.36 -12.10
C ARG A 89 9.13 2.98 -11.56
N LYS A 90 9.11 4.23 -11.10
CA LYS A 90 10.30 4.94 -10.63
C LYS A 90 10.87 4.35 -9.34
N HIS A 91 10.01 4.02 -8.37
CA HIS A 91 10.44 3.67 -7.02
C HIS A 91 10.52 2.17 -6.76
N PHE A 92 9.81 1.36 -7.55
CA PHE A 92 9.69 -0.08 -7.32
C PHE A 92 9.97 -0.92 -8.58
N ASN A 93 10.42 -0.30 -9.67
CA ASN A 93 10.70 -0.96 -10.96
C ASN A 93 9.51 -1.75 -11.53
N LEU A 94 8.28 -1.35 -11.19
CA LEU A 94 7.06 -1.98 -11.67
C LEU A 94 6.67 -1.39 -13.04
N SER A 95 7.31 -1.88 -14.11
CA SER A 95 7.09 -1.43 -15.49
C SER A 95 6.18 -2.36 -16.30
N THR A 96 6.32 -3.67 -16.10
CA THR A 96 5.62 -4.69 -16.90
C THR A 96 4.32 -5.08 -16.20
N GLN A 97 3.20 -4.56 -16.69
CA GLN A 97 1.87 -4.89 -16.18
C GLN A 97 1.35 -6.16 -16.86
N ILE A 98 0.75 -7.06 -16.08
CA ILE A 98 0.00 -8.23 -16.59
C ILE A 98 -1.42 -7.74 -16.94
N PRO A 99 -1.89 -7.89 -18.19
CA PRO A 99 -3.25 -7.50 -18.56
C PRO A 99 -4.30 -8.19 -17.69
N GLN A 100 -5.28 -7.43 -17.21
CA GLN A 100 -6.40 -7.93 -16.41
C GLN A 100 -7.73 -7.51 -17.05
N MET A 101 -8.77 -8.31 -16.83
CA MET A 101 -10.14 -7.94 -17.19
C MET A 101 -10.78 -6.93 -16.24
N ASN A 102 -10.25 -6.84 -15.01
CA ASN A 102 -10.71 -5.88 -13.99
C ASN A 102 -9.87 -4.59 -14.03
N LYS A 103 -10.16 -3.65 -13.13
CA LYS A 103 -9.46 -2.35 -13.06
C LYS A 103 -8.15 -2.38 -12.26
N PHE A 104 -7.76 -3.53 -11.71
CA PHE A 104 -6.54 -3.64 -10.93
C PHE A 104 -5.32 -3.77 -11.85
N ALA A 105 -4.26 -3.06 -11.48
CA ALA A 105 -2.95 -3.25 -12.07
C ALA A 105 -2.17 -4.29 -11.26
N ILE A 106 -1.68 -5.31 -11.96
CA ILE A 106 -0.79 -6.35 -11.46
C ILE A 106 0.47 -6.32 -12.29
N PHE A 107 1.61 -6.58 -11.67
CA PHE A 107 2.91 -6.51 -12.34
C PHE A 107 3.59 -7.88 -12.39
N PHE A 108 4.52 -8.02 -13.32
CA PHE A 108 5.36 -9.19 -13.44
C PHE A 108 6.01 -9.55 -12.09
N GLY A 109 6.06 -10.85 -11.78
CA GLY A 109 6.55 -11.36 -10.49
C GLY A 109 5.47 -11.53 -9.42
N PHE A 110 4.21 -11.12 -9.69
CA PHE A 110 3.08 -11.41 -8.81
C PHE A 110 2.98 -12.93 -8.55
N PRO A 111 2.84 -13.36 -7.28
CA PRO A 111 2.82 -14.79 -6.95
C PRO A 111 1.43 -15.36 -7.27
N PHE A 112 1.27 -16.02 -8.42
CA PHE A 112 0.10 -16.85 -8.68
C PHE A 112 0.31 -18.24 -8.06
N PRO A 113 -0.74 -18.87 -7.51
CA PRO A 113 -0.63 -20.22 -7.00
C PRO A 113 -0.32 -21.21 -8.14
N PRO A 114 0.37 -22.32 -7.84
CA PRO A 114 0.63 -23.35 -8.84
C PRO A 114 -0.69 -23.94 -9.36
N ASP A 115 -0.72 -24.24 -10.66
CA ASP A 115 -1.90 -24.77 -11.33
C ASP A 115 -2.32 -26.14 -10.75
N LYS A 116 -3.47 -26.17 -10.07
CA LYS A 116 -4.01 -27.39 -9.45
C LYS A 116 -4.40 -28.44 -10.50
N ARG A 117 -4.73 -28.07 -11.75
CA ARG A 117 -5.11 -29.02 -12.81
C ARG A 117 -4.02 -30.02 -13.16
N ARG A 118 -2.75 -29.69 -12.88
CA ARG A 118 -1.61 -30.59 -13.14
C ARG A 118 -1.39 -31.62 -12.03
N ARG A 119 -1.95 -31.42 -10.83
CA ARG A 119 -1.70 -32.25 -9.63
C ARG A 119 -2.57 -33.48 -9.50
N GLU A 120 -3.70 -33.58 -10.20
CA GLU A 120 -4.54 -34.79 -10.17
C GLU A 120 -3.81 -36.04 -10.72
N ARG A 121 -2.64 -35.89 -11.36
CA ARG A 121 -1.80 -37.00 -11.84
C ARG A 121 -0.65 -37.39 -10.90
N SER A 122 -0.39 -36.67 -9.82
CA SER A 122 0.72 -36.98 -8.93
C SER A 122 0.38 -36.52 -7.53
N GLY A 123 0.03 -37.51 -6.69
CA GLY A 123 -0.34 -37.30 -5.30
C GLY A 123 0.73 -36.55 -4.49
N ASN A 124 0.21 -35.78 -3.53
CA ASN A 124 0.86 -35.16 -2.38
C ASN A 124 1.49 -33.77 -2.57
N ALA A 125 0.74 -32.75 -2.10
CA ALA A 125 1.13 -31.67 -1.19
C ALA A 125 0.13 -30.50 -1.34
N SER A 126 -0.58 -30.13 -0.27
CA SER A 126 -1.60 -29.08 -0.29
C SER A 126 -0.97 -27.71 -0.61
N ALA A 127 -1.55 -26.98 -1.56
CA ALA A 127 -1.13 -25.61 -1.87
C ALA A 127 -1.49 -24.61 -0.75
N GLU A 128 -2.34 -25.00 0.19
CA GLU A 128 -2.81 -24.12 1.27
C GLU A 128 -1.71 -23.82 2.29
N ASP A 129 -0.75 -24.72 2.49
CA ASP A 129 0.34 -24.53 3.46
C ASP A 129 1.33 -23.44 3.03
N PHE A 130 1.51 -23.21 1.72
CA PHE A 130 2.46 -22.21 1.20
C PHE A 130 1.96 -20.77 1.40
N TYR A 131 0.65 -20.53 1.28
CA TYR A 131 0.05 -19.22 1.52
C TYR A 131 -0.27 -18.99 3.01
N ALA A 132 -0.66 -20.04 3.73
CA ALA A 132 -0.87 -19.98 5.18
C ALA A 132 0.44 -19.72 5.94
N SER A 133 1.58 -20.21 5.46
CA SER A 133 2.90 -19.95 6.07
C SER A 133 3.33 -18.47 6.04
N LYS A 134 2.73 -17.63 5.18
CA LYS A 134 2.93 -16.16 5.22
C LYS A 134 1.85 -15.41 5.97
N SER A 135 0.86 -16.12 6.52
CA SER A 135 -0.14 -15.61 7.47
C SER A 135 0.31 -15.92 8.90
N CYS A 136 1.51 -15.49 9.29
CA CYS A 136 1.95 -15.61 10.68
C CYS A 136 1.70 -14.29 11.41
N THR A 137 0.73 -14.34 12.32
CA THR A 137 0.42 -13.35 13.35
C THR A 137 1.70 -12.87 14.06
N LEU A 138 1.92 -11.56 14.09
CA LEU A 138 2.78 -10.93 15.11
C LEU A 138 2.12 -9.66 15.62
N LYS A 139 1.77 -9.72 16.91
CA LYS A 139 1.54 -8.56 17.77
C LYS A 139 2.88 -7.87 18.03
N PHE A 140 2.79 -6.56 18.25
CA PHE A 140 3.78 -5.59 18.76
C PHE A 140 4.81 -5.02 17.77
N PHE A 141 4.59 -3.72 17.47
CA PHE A 141 5.52 -2.65 17.85
C PHE A 141 4.68 -1.59 18.61
N GLN A 142 4.71 -1.64 19.94
CA GLN A 142 5.01 -0.43 20.71
C GLN A 142 6.51 -0.22 20.49
N ASP A 143 6.98 1.02 20.39
CA ASP A 143 8.38 1.42 20.11
C ASP A 143 8.73 1.69 18.63
N ILE A 144 7.77 2.21 17.84
CA ILE A 144 8.12 3.26 16.85
C ILE A 144 7.78 4.56 17.56
N ASP A 145 8.80 5.41 17.75
CA ASP A 145 8.74 6.66 18.51
C ASP A 145 7.36 7.32 18.47
N ASP A 146 6.84 7.58 19.68
CA ASP A 146 5.65 8.37 19.90
C ASP A 146 5.73 9.68 19.09
N ARG A 147 4.75 9.85 18.19
CA ARG A 147 4.44 11.00 17.29
C ARG A 147 4.80 10.75 15.81
N ASP A 148 3.79 10.37 15.01
CA ASP A 148 3.45 11.01 13.70
C ASP A 148 2.72 10.13 12.65
N ASP A 149 2.24 8.91 12.97
CA ASP A 149 1.47 8.10 12.00
C ASP A 149 0.10 7.64 12.58
N PHE A 150 -0.99 8.27 12.14
CA PHE A 150 -2.36 7.86 12.53
C PHE A 150 -2.85 6.66 11.71
N ILE A 151 -2.87 5.47 12.32
CA ILE A 151 -3.44 4.25 11.71
C ILE A 151 -4.90 4.07 12.15
N SER A 152 -5.85 4.40 11.28
CA SER A 152 -7.27 4.03 11.47
C SER A 152 -7.54 2.63 10.91
N LYS A 153 -8.18 1.76 11.70
CA LYS A 153 -8.49 0.35 11.36
C LYS A 153 -10.01 0.16 11.20
N SER A 154 -10.45 -0.23 10.01
CA SER A 154 -11.75 -0.89 9.77
C SER A 154 -11.54 -2.38 9.50
N SER A 155 -12.57 -3.21 9.65
CA SER A 155 -12.49 -4.66 9.38
C SER A 155 -12.14 -5.01 7.93
N SER A 156 -12.24 -4.06 6.99
CA SER A 156 -12.00 -4.28 5.56
C SER A 156 -10.87 -3.44 4.94
N TRP A 157 -10.37 -2.42 5.64
CA TRP A 157 -9.30 -1.54 5.13
C TRP A 157 -8.57 -0.81 6.26
N ARG A 158 -7.34 -0.39 5.99
CA ARG A 158 -6.49 0.40 6.88
C ARG A 158 -5.92 1.59 6.12
N VAL A 159 -5.70 2.69 6.83
CA VAL A 159 -5.08 3.91 6.29
C VAL A 159 -3.77 4.17 7.01
N LEU A 160 -2.72 4.41 6.24
CA LEU A 160 -1.46 4.98 6.70
C LEU A 160 -1.50 6.46 6.33
N GLY A 161 -1.57 7.35 7.34
CA GLY A 161 -1.38 8.78 7.19
C GLY A 161 0.09 9.14 7.39
N LEU A 162 0.52 10.28 6.85
CA LEU A 162 1.81 10.88 7.18
C LEU A 162 1.58 12.34 7.53
N GLU A 163 2.27 12.83 8.56
CA GLU A 163 2.23 14.20 9.01
C GLU A 163 3.41 15.03 8.48
N ALA A 164 3.22 16.35 8.36
CA ALA A 164 4.29 17.25 7.93
C ALA A 164 5.22 17.55 9.13
N PRO A 165 6.55 17.61 8.93
CA PRO A 165 7.44 18.14 9.96
C PRO A 165 7.03 19.58 10.31
N LEU A 166 7.01 19.90 11.60
CA LEU A 166 6.59 21.21 12.12
C LEU A 166 7.40 22.40 11.55
N HIS A 167 8.59 22.15 11.00
CA HIS A 167 9.50 23.19 10.50
C HIS A 167 9.19 23.74 9.09
N ASP A 168 8.24 23.19 8.34
CA ASP A 168 7.86 23.70 7.00
C ASP A 168 6.75 24.78 7.05
N MET A 169 6.41 25.30 8.24
CA MET A 169 5.37 26.34 8.40
C MET A 169 5.90 27.78 8.43
N ASP A 170 7.22 27.99 8.49
CA ASP A 170 7.83 29.33 8.61
C ASP A 170 8.20 30.00 7.28
N GLU A 171 7.96 29.36 6.12
CA GLU A 171 8.27 29.96 4.80
C GLU A 171 7.07 30.67 4.13
N LEU A 172 6.06 31.07 4.92
CA LEU A 172 4.91 31.86 4.44
C LEU A 172 4.68 33.10 5.30
N SER A 173 5.69 33.97 5.37
CA SER A 173 5.49 35.38 5.72
C SER A 173 6.42 36.32 4.94
N GLN A 174 6.64 36.07 3.65
CA GLN A 174 7.20 37.06 2.71
C GLN A 174 6.51 36.95 1.34
#